data_AF-A0A975XYN3-F1
#
_entry.id   AF-A0A975XYN3-F1
#
_cell.length_a   1.000
_cell.length_b   1.000
_cell.length_c   1.000
_cell.angle_alpha   90.00
_cell.angle_beta   90.00
_cell.angle_gamma   90.00
#
_symmetry.space_group_name_H-M   'P 1'
#
loop_
_entity.id
_entity.type
_entity.pdbx_description
1 polymer ?
#
loop_
_entity_poly.entity_id
_entity_poly.type
_entity_poly.pdbx_seq_one_letter_code
_entity_poly.pdbx_strand_id
1 'polypeptide(L)' 'MTSTPSQPQDIDPVISDAVHVVSNRFGAQGLCDLIALAREELARAEAALKELADLDG' A
#
# COMPACT_ATOMS: atom_id res chain seq x y z
N MET A 1 9.02 4.86 27.83
CA MET A 1 9.15 3.99 26.63
C MET A 1 9.19 4.92 25.43
N THR A 2 10.37 5.19 24.91
CA THR A 2 10.57 6.10 23.76
C THR A 2 10.20 5.34 22.50
N SER A 3 9.09 5.71 21.87
CA SER A 3 8.71 5.21 20.55
C SER A 3 9.79 5.58 19.55
N THR A 4 10.52 4.58 19.05
CA THR A 4 11.47 4.76 17.95
C THR A 4 10.68 5.32 16.75
N PRO A 5 11.08 6.45 16.15
CA PRO A 5 10.48 6.85 14.88
C PRO A 5 10.85 5.77 13.87
N SER A 6 9.86 4.99 13.44
CA SER A 6 10.04 4.05 12.34
C SER A 6 10.60 4.84 11.17
N GLN A 7 11.86 4.57 10.81
CA GLN A 7 12.48 5.17 9.63
C GLN A 7 11.50 4.99 8.45
N PRO A 8 11.25 6.03 7.64
CA PRO A 8 10.61 5.81 6.36
C PRO A 8 11.52 4.82 5.63
N GLN A 9 11.04 3.59 5.53
CA GLN A 9 11.49 2.59 4.58
C GLN A 9 11.64 3.32 3.25
N ASP A 10 12.70 3.07 2.46
CA ASP A 10 12.86 3.71 1.15
C ASP A 10 11.63 3.36 0.29
N ILE A 11 10.61 4.22 0.36
CA ILE A 11 9.40 4.10 -0.43
C ILE A 11 9.84 4.39 -1.85
N ASP A 12 9.53 3.48 -2.76
CA ASP A 12 9.82 3.67 -4.18
C ASP A 12 9.32 5.06 -4.61
N PRO A 13 10.14 5.88 -5.30
CA PRO A 13 9.75 7.22 -5.71
C PRO A 13 8.43 7.27 -6.47
N VAL A 14 8.11 6.24 -7.26
CA VAL A 14 6.84 6.14 -7.99
C VAL A 14 5.66 6.04 -7.03
N ILE A 15 5.80 5.28 -5.94
CA ILE A 15 4.76 5.15 -4.92
C ILE A 15 4.61 6.48 -4.16
N SER A 16 5.73 7.10 -3.78
CA SER A 16 5.70 8.40 -3.09
C SER A 16 5.05 9.47 -3.94
N ASP A 17 5.38 9.54 -5.23
CA ASP A 17 4.81 10.50 -6.18
C ASP A 17 3.31 10.27 -6.36
N ALA A 18 2.86 9.02 -6.49
CA ALA A 18 1.44 8.71 -6.59
C ALA A 18 0.65 9.18 -5.36
N VAL A 19 1.18 8.94 -4.16
CA VAL A 19 0.58 9.41 -2.89
C VAL A 19 0.54 10.95 -2.85
N HIS A 20 1.61 11.62 -3.26
CA HIS A 20 1.65 13.08 -3.31
C HIS A 20 0.65 13.67 -4.30
N VAL A 21 0.54 13.11 -5.51
CA VAL A 21 -0.43 13.56 -6.52
C VAL A 21 -1.86 13.41 -6.00
N VAL A 22 -2.19 12.29 -5.37
CA VAL A 22 -3.52 12.05 -4.81
C VAL A 22 -3.81 13.00 -3.65
N SER A 23 -2.86 13.16 -2.72
CA SER A 23 -3.00 14.08 -1.59
C SER A 23 -3.21 15.52 -2.06
N ASN A 24 -2.41 16.00 -3.03
CA ASN A 24 -2.48 17.36 -3.53
C ASN A 24 -3.78 17.65 -4.28
N ARG A 25 -4.36 16.65 -4.96
CA ARG A 25 -5.57 16.84 -5.77
C ARG A 25 -6.87 16.61 -5.01
N PHE A 26 -6.88 15.66 -4.07
CA PHE A 26 -8.09 15.16 -3.42
C PHE A 26 -8.07 15.28 -1.90
N GLY A 27 -6.96 15.71 -1.32
CA GLY A 27 -6.79 15.86 0.13
C GLY A 27 -6.86 14.55 0.90
N ALA A 28 -7.25 14.63 2.17
CA ALA A 28 -7.32 13.47 3.06
C ALA A 28 -8.31 12.40 2.57
N GLN A 29 -9.44 12.79 1.97
CA GLN A 29 -10.41 11.82 1.47
C GLN A 29 -9.82 10.96 0.35
N GLY A 30 -9.10 11.55 -0.60
CA GLY A 30 -8.44 10.77 -1.66
C GLY A 30 -7.36 9.84 -1.13
N LEU A 31 -6.68 10.19 -0.03
CA LEU A 31 -5.76 9.27 0.64
C LEU A 31 -6.49 8.09 1.27
N CYS A 32 -7.65 8.30 1.90
CA CYS A 32 -8.49 7.22 2.40
C CYS A 32 -8.92 6.28 1.26
N ASP A 33 -9.34 6.83 0.13
CA ASP A 33 -9.76 6.05 -1.03
C ASP A 33 -8.58 5.25 -1.64
N LEU A 34 -7.40 5.87 -1.74
CA LEU A 34 -6.17 5.20 -2.19
C LEU A 34 -5.77 4.05 -1.24
N ILE A 35 -5.87 4.25 0.07
CA ILE A 35 -5.58 3.20 1.05
C ILE A 35 -6.58 2.05 0.93
N ALA A 36 -7.87 2.34 0.75
CA ALA A 36 -8.89 1.32 0.56
C ALA A 36 -8.58 0.45 -0.67
N LEU A 37 -8.29 1.09 -1.81
CA LEU A 37 -7.94 0.39 -3.04
C LEU A 37 -6.65 -0.45 -2.90
N ALA A 38 -5.60 0.11 -2.31
CA ALA A 38 -4.34 -0.59 -2.11
C ALA A 38 -4.51 -1.84 -1.23
N ARG A 39 -5.37 -1.78 -0.21
CA ARG A 39 -5.69 -2.94 0.64
C ARG A 39 -6.44 -4.03 -0.12
N GLU A 40 -7.35 -3.66 -1.01
CA GLU A 40 -8.05 -4.62 -1.86
C GLU A 40 -7.11 -5.33 -2.84
N GLU A 41 -6.19 -4.59 -3.48
CA GLU A 41 -5.19 -5.18 -4.37
C GLU A 41 -4.24 -6.11 -3.61
N LEU A 42 -3.82 -5.72 -2.41
CA LEU A 42 -2.99 -6.57 -1.57
C LEU A 42 -3.69 -7.90 -1.27
N ALA A 43 -4.96 -7.85 -0.85
CA ALA A 43 -5.73 -9.05 -0.56
C ALA A 43 -5.89 -9.95 -1.80
N ARG A 44 -6.06 -9.38 -2.99
CA ARG A 44 -6.08 -10.14 -4.26
C ARG A 44 -4.75 -10.82 -4.54
N ALA A 45 -3.64 -10.10 -4.40
CA ALA A 45 -2.30 -10.64 -4.63
C ALA A 45 -1.97 -11.77 -3.65
N GLU A 46 -2.29 -11.60 -2.37
CA GLU A 46 -2.11 -12.63 -1.34
C GLU A 46 -2.95 -13.89 -1.62
N ALA A 47 -4.21 -13.71 -2.05
CA ALA A 47 -5.06 -14.84 -2.44
C ALA A 47 -4.48 -15.61 -3.63
N ALA A 48 -4.03 -14.91 -4.67
CA ALA A 48 -3.42 -15.52 -5.84
C ALA A 48 -2.12 -16.29 -5.50
N LEU A 49 -1.28 -15.73 -4.61
CA LEU A 49 -0.07 -16.41 -4.14
C LEU A 49 -0.41 -17.69 -3.35
N LYS A 50 -1.48 -17.66 -2.56
CA LYS A 50 -1.95 -18.83 -1.83
C LYS A 50 -2.44 -19.92 -2.78
N GLU A 51 -3.25 -19.56 -3.78
CA GLU A 51 -3.70 -20.51 -4.80
C GLU A 51 -2.54 -21.16 -5.54
N LEU A 52 -1.49 -20.38 -5.89
CA LEU A 52 -0.30 -20.92 -6.52
C LEU A 52 0.43 -21.92 -5.61
N ALA A 53 0.61 -21.58 -4.33
CA ALA A 53 1.25 -22.46 -3.36
C ALA A 53 0.48 -23.78 -3.15
N ASP A 54 -0.86 -23.73 -3.21
CA ASP A 54 -1.73 -24.92 -3.11
C ASP A 54 -1.68 -25.80 -4.39
N LEU A 55 -1.27 -25.25 -5.55
CA LEU A 55 -1.11 -25.99 -6.81
C LEU A 55 0.27 -26.66 -6.93
N ASP A 56 1.30 -26.10 -6.28
CA ASP A 56 2.67 -26.63 -6.26
C ASP A 56 2.90 -27.70 -5.16
N GLY A 57 1.90 -27.96 -4.31
CA GLY A 57 1.95 -28.84 -3.12
C GLY A 57 1.44 -30.26 -3.32
#